data_AF-A0A3D4NUE0-F1
#
_entry.id   AF-A0A3D4NUE0-F1
#
_cell.length_a   1.000
_cell.length_b   1.000
_cell.length_c   1.000
_cell.angle_alpha   90.00
_cell.angle_beta   90.00
_cell.angle_gamma   90.00
#
_symmetry.space_group_name_H-M   'P 1'
#
loop_
_entity.id
_entity.type
_entity.pdbx_description
1 polymer ?
#
loop_
_entity_poly.entity_id
_entity_poly.type
_entity_poly.pdbx_seq_one_letter_code
_entity_poly.pdbx_strand_id
1 'polypeptide(L)' 'MNYLAHLHLGGQRPGQLLGSLYGDFVKGRLQGQFDPEIEAAIQLHRSIDVF' A
#
# COMPACT_ATOMS: atom_id res chain seq x y z
N MET A 1 6.95 -10.65 3.78
CA MET A 1 6.43 -9.31 4.11
C MET A 1 7.04 -8.81 5.40
N ASN A 2 7.80 -7.72 5.32
CA ASN A 2 8.27 -6.98 6.50
C ASN A 2 7.39 -5.75 6.68
N TYR A 3 6.32 -5.87 7.47
CA TYR A 3 5.35 -4.79 7.69
C TYR A 3 5.99 -3.49 8.20
N LEU A 4 7.09 -3.57 8.96
CA LEU A 4 7.80 -2.38 9.43
C LEU A 4 8.44 -1.61 8.27
N ALA A 5 9.00 -2.31 7.28
CA ALA A 5 9.55 -1.66 6.08
C ALA A 5 8.45 -0.96 5.27
N HIS A 6 7.30 -1.60 5.11
CA HIS A 6 6.17 -1.05 4.36
C HIS A 6 5.56 0.17 5.06
N LEU A 7 5.41 0.12 6.39
CA LEU A 7 4.94 1.28 7.16
C LEU A 7 5.97 2.41 7.20
N HIS A 8 7.26 2.10 7.24
CA HIS A 8 8.31 3.11 7.26
C HIS A 8 8.46 3.82 5.90
N LEU A 9 8.36 3.08 4.80
CA LEU A 9 8.50 3.59 3.43
C LEU A 9 7.17 4.11 2.85
N GLY A 10 6.04 3.65 3.37
CA GLY A 10 4.69 3.95 2.87
C GLY A 10 4.14 5.34 3.25
N GLY A 11 4.71 5.97 4.27
CA GLY A 11 4.28 7.27 4.79
C GLY A 11 3.44 7.18 6.06
N GLN A 12 3.08 8.33 6.63
CA GLN A 12 2.43 8.41 7.95
C GLN A 12 0.97 8.88 7.93
N ARG A 13 0.43 9.24 6.76
CA ARG A 13 -0.99 9.62 6.67
C ARG A 13 -1.89 8.38 6.84
N PRO A 14 -3.12 8.53 7.38
CA PRO A 14 -4.00 7.39 7.62
C PRO A 14 -4.25 6.52 6.37
N GLY A 15 -4.48 7.12 5.19
CA GLY A 15 -4.70 6.36 3.95
C GLY A 15 -3.44 5.66 3.46
N GLN A 16 -2.27 6.26 3.70
CA GLN A 16 -0.97 5.65 3.39
C GLN A 16 -0.69 4.42 4.26
N LEU A 17 -0.95 4.53 5.57
CA LEU A 17 -0.81 3.41 6.50
C LEU A 17 -1.79 2.28 6.14
N LEU A 18 -3.04 2.62 5.83
CA LEU A 18 -4.03 1.64 5.38
C LEU A 18 -3.60 0.94 4.09
N GLY A 19 -3.14 1.69 3.08
CA GLY A 19 -2.69 1.09 1.82
C GLY A 19 -1.44 0.21 1.99
N SER A 20 -0.54 0.59 2.89
CA SER A 20 0.66 -0.20 3.25
C SER A 20 0.32 -1.51 3.99
N LEU A 21 -0.88 -1.62 4.57
CA LEU A 21 -1.39 -2.86 5.16
C LEU A 21 -2.20 -3.66 4.13
N TYR A 22 -2.90 -2.99 3.23
CA TYR A 22 -3.81 -3.60 2.26
C TYR A 22 -3.11 -4.26 1.06
N GLY A 23 -1.83 -3.96 0.81
CA GLY A 23 -1.13 -4.41 -0.39
C GLY A 23 -1.10 -5.93 -0.59
N ASP A 24 -1.10 -6.70 0.51
CA ASP A 24 -1.17 -8.16 0.45
C ASP A 24 -2.59 -8.70 0.20
N PHE A 25 -3.61 -7.97 0.62
CA PHE A 25 -5.01 -8.40 0.59
C PHE A 25 -5.72 -7.98 -0.70
N VAL A 26 -5.37 -6.82 -1.24
CA VAL A 26 -5.93 -6.32 -2.49
C VAL A 26 -5.20 -7.00 -3.64
N LYS A 27 -5.92 -7.84 -4.41
CA LYS A 27 -5.41 -8.54 -5.59
C LYS A 27 -5.96 -7.92 -6.88
N GLY A 28 -5.20 -8.04 -7.97
CA GLY A 28 -5.60 -7.51 -9.27
C GLY A 28 -5.33 -6.02 -9.47
N ARG A 29 -5.95 -5.41 -10.49
CA ARG A 29 -5.79 -4.00 -10.84
C ARG A 29 -6.60 -3.11 -9.88
N LEU A 30 -6.00 -1.99 -9.49
CA LEU A 30 -6.68 -0.90 -8.80
C LEU A 30 -7.49 -0.12 -9.85
N GLN A 31 -8.76 0.14 -9.55
CA GLN A 31 -9.75 0.69 -10.51
C GLN A 31 -10.57 1.82 -9.88
N GLY A 32 -9.99 2.58 -8.93
CA GLY A 32 -10.71 3.61 -8.20
C GLY A 32 -11.68 3.05 -7.17
N GLN A 33 -11.37 1.88 -6.60
CA GLN A 33 -12.20 1.24 -5.58
C GLN A 33 -11.91 1.79 -4.17
N PHE A 34 -10.74 2.40 -4.01
CA PHE A 34 -10.32 3.04 -2.77
C PHE A 34 -10.04 4.52 -3.01
N ASP A 35 -9.92 5.27 -1.91
CA ASP A 35 -9.39 6.63 -1.97
C ASP A 35 -8.05 6.63 -2.74
N PRO A 36 -7.78 7.64 -3.59
CA PRO A 36 -6.54 7.71 -4.37
C PRO A 36 -5.27 7.58 -3.52
N GLU A 37 -5.28 8.07 -2.28
CA GLU A 37 -4.15 7.94 -1.36
C GLU A 37 -3.89 6.47 -0.97
N ILE A 38 -4.97 5.72 -0.72
CA ILE A 38 -4.90 4.30 -0.36
C ILE A 38 -4.45 3.48 -1.57
N GLU A 39 -4.99 3.76 -2.76
CA GLU A 39 -4.57 3.06 -3.98
C GLU A 39 -3.08 3.30 -4.27
N ALA A 40 -2.60 4.54 -4.15
CA ALA A 40 -1.18 4.86 -4.33
C ALA A 40 -0.29 4.10 -3.33
N ALA A 41 -0.72 3.98 -2.07
CA ALA A 41 0.02 3.23 -1.05
C ALA A 41 -0.01 1.71 -1.28
N ILE A 42 -1.11 1.15 -1.81
CA ILE A 42 -1.16 -0.26 -2.24
C ILE A 42 -0.19 -0.51 -3.41
N GLN A 43 -0.09 0.42 -4.37
CA GLN A 43 0.90 0.31 -5.45
C GLN A 43 2.33 0.35 -4.92
N LEU A 44 2.60 1.27 -4.00
CA LEU A 44 3.91 1.40 -3.37
C LEU A 44 4.29 0.12 -2.61
N HIS A 45 3.39 -0.44 -1.80
CA HIS A 45 3.59 -1.74 -1.13
C HIS A 45 4.04 -2.81 -2.12
N ARG A 46 3.29 -2.98 -3.22
CA ARG A 46 3.61 -4.00 -4.24
C ARG A 46 4.95 -3.74 -4.93
N SER A 47 5.36 -2.48 -5.07
CA SER A 47 6.66 -2.15 -5.63
C SER A 47 7.79 -2.51 -4.67
N ILE A 48 7.60 -2.33 -3.36
CA ILE A 48 8.57 -2.70 -2.32
C ILE A 48 8.75 -4.23 -2.29
N ASP A 49 7.68 -5.01 -2.47
CA ASP A 49 7.73 -6.48 -2.49
C ASP A 49 8.58 -7.09 -3.62
N VAL A 50 8.86 -6.31 -4.66
CA VAL A 50 9.66 -6.76 -5.80
C VAL A 50 11.17 -6.67 -5.51
N PHE A 51 11.58 -5.88 -4.52
CA PHE A 51 12.99 -5.64 -4.15
C PHE A 51 13.39 -6.41 -2.88
#